data_AF-A0A090WFY4-F1
#
_entry.id   AF-A0A090WFY4-F1
#
_cell.length_a   1.000
_cell.length_b   1.000
_cell.length_c   1.000
_cell.angle_alpha   90.00
_cell.angle_beta   90.00
_cell.angle_gamma   90.00
#
_symmetry.space_group_name_H-M   'P 1'
#
loop_
_entity.id
_entity.type
_entity.pdbx_description
1 polymer ?
#
loop_
_entity_poly.entity_id
_entity_poly.type
_entity_poly.pdbx_seq_one_letter_code
_entity_poly.pdbx_strand_id
1 'polypeptide(L)'
;MSKKKNIQNQEALDAFYIAISKINDPADYEALNDVYDLFLDLNPNDVDADHDYMSAAVQILPDEFLDIIARVIAQDLIDNPIFYVIQHLPFYELMDDAQAGYLNSKVIEIAWQTDAAAIYTALDLLESENYDTALLYLNGLEHNLYAMSLKGLCFIHTDEPENALRHFVQLKNTLDDAIKGLEQPEYLTTDANYLLFELDINLNLLGLYTQLKYYKKAISIGKSIEEQFSLEVLADVVSNWNNKTDHSDYDFFCVNYAHAIDKLKGPRDAMKFLQDAMPYGNGSEVLAMANGEYMKRAAAHDDVDALLKPLKPIKRATSVTTFSKTSRFAREKHLEDMMIEHIKYGYEIFNRKLELYEDDHFIGRQYRLKTGRHILDLLLIEKSTDTLYIVELKRNHAGKEVYEQTRTYVDLLRKEKNKTVKGIICLHEFNQELKKLVQQDKDIELFTYNFNFKNEAQ
;
A
#
# COMPACT_ATOMS: atom_id res chain seq x y z
N MET A 1 30.12 -1.53 17.19
CA MET A 1 29.37 -1.52 18.44
C MET A 1 28.30 -2.65 18.37
N SER A 2 27.69 -3.09 19.47
CA SER A 2 26.94 -4.36 19.64
C SER A 2 25.77 -4.59 18.67
N LYS A 3 25.58 -5.88 18.36
CA LYS A 3 24.46 -6.56 17.69
C LYS A 3 23.08 -5.91 17.81
N LYS A 4 22.29 -5.90 16.71
CA LYS A 4 20.92 -6.45 16.66
C LYS A 4 20.46 -6.64 15.19
N LYS A 5 19.77 -7.76 14.93
CA LYS A 5 19.27 -8.26 13.63
C LYS A 5 17.79 -7.86 13.49
N ASN A 6 17.30 -7.51 12.29
CA ASN A 6 15.86 -7.57 12.00
C ASN A 6 15.52 -8.97 11.47
N ILE A 7 15.15 -9.82 12.44
CA ILE A 7 14.55 -11.13 12.27
C ILE A 7 13.03 -10.93 12.24
N GLN A 8 12.34 -11.64 11.36
CA GLN A 8 10.89 -11.79 11.47
C GLN A 8 10.54 -12.39 12.84
N ASN A 9 9.81 -11.68 13.68
CA ASN A 9 9.69 -12.05 15.08
C ASN A 9 8.60 -13.11 15.24
N GLN A 10 8.85 -14.32 14.73
CA GLN A 10 7.96 -15.48 14.92
C GLN A 10 7.66 -15.69 16.40
N GLU A 11 8.61 -15.36 17.29
CA GLU A 11 8.38 -15.40 18.74
C GLU A 11 7.32 -14.38 19.19
N ALA A 12 7.26 -13.18 18.60
CA ALA A 12 6.21 -12.19 18.90
C ALA A 12 4.85 -12.54 18.29
N LEU A 13 4.82 -13.03 17.05
CA LEU A 13 3.57 -13.54 16.45
C LEU A 13 3.03 -14.74 17.24
N ASP A 14 3.89 -15.70 17.57
CA ASP A 14 3.51 -16.84 18.40
C ASP A 14 3.07 -16.37 19.80
N ALA A 15 3.76 -15.40 20.41
CA ALA A 15 3.35 -14.83 21.68
C ALA A 15 1.96 -14.19 21.60
N PHE A 16 1.69 -13.40 20.55
CA PHE A 16 0.39 -12.79 20.29
C PHE A 16 -0.72 -13.84 20.17
N TYR A 17 -0.55 -14.86 19.32
CA TYR A 17 -1.56 -15.92 19.15
C TYR A 17 -1.72 -16.79 20.40
N ILE A 18 -0.63 -17.07 21.11
CA ILE A 18 -0.69 -17.80 22.37
C ILE A 18 -1.46 -16.99 23.41
N ALA A 19 -1.25 -15.67 23.49
CA ALA A 19 -1.97 -14.78 24.39
C ALA A 19 -3.47 -14.81 24.07
N ILE A 20 -3.87 -14.66 22.81
CA ILE A 20 -5.27 -14.78 22.37
C ILE A 20 -5.86 -16.14 22.77
N SER A 21 -5.16 -17.24 22.52
CA SER A 21 -5.66 -18.60 22.82
C SER A 21 -5.90 -18.87 24.31
N LYS A 22 -5.31 -18.05 25.20
CA LYS A 22 -5.46 -18.17 26.65
C LYS A 22 -6.62 -17.34 27.21
N ILE A 23 -7.22 -16.47 26.39
CA ILE A 23 -8.40 -15.70 26.78
C ILE A 23 -9.58 -16.66 26.95
N ASN A 24 -9.95 -16.91 28.21
CA ASN A 24 -11.07 -17.78 28.59
C ASN A 24 -12.14 -17.04 29.40
N ASP A 25 -11.84 -15.82 29.86
CA ASP A 25 -12.75 -14.93 30.57
C ASP A 25 -12.72 -13.55 29.89
N PRO A 26 -13.83 -13.08 29.30
CA PRO A 26 -13.92 -11.75 28.71
C PRO A 26 -13.60 -10.61 29.69
N ALA A 27 -13.74 -10.84 31.00
CA ALA A 27 -13.44 -9.83 32.02
C ALA A 27 -11.97 -9.81 32.50
N ASP A 28 -11.09 -10.64 31.91
CA ASP A 28 -9.65 -10.65 32.22
C ASP A 28 -8.92 -9.52 31.49
N TYR A 29 -9.10 -8.29 31.97
CA TYR A 29 -8.50 -7.10 31.38
C TYR A 29 -6.97 -7.12 31.39
N GLU A 30 -6.31 -7.84 32.31
CA GLU A 30 -4.85 -7.94 32.31
C GLU A 30 -4.38 -8.73 31.08
N ALA A 31 -4.98 -9.90 30.85
CA ALA A 31 -4.66 -10.71 29.67
C ALA A 31 -5.03 -10.04 28.35
N LEU A 32 -6.13 -9.27 28.31
CA LEU A 32 -6.53 -8.51 27.12
C LEU A 32 -5.59 -7.34 26.83
N ASN A 33 -5.09 -6.65 27.85
CA ASN A 33 -4.06 -5.61 27.66
C ASN A 33 -2.75 -6.23 27.16
N ASP A 34 -2.34 -7.38 27.68
CA ASP A 34 -1.15 -8.10 27.20
C ASP A 34 -1.27 -8.45 25.70
N VAL A 35 -2.45 -8.88 25.24
CA VAL A 35 -2.71 -9.14 23.81
C VAL A 35 -2.54 -7.85 22.99
N TYR A 36 -3.04 -6.73 23.49
CA TYR A 36 -2.95 -5.44 22.80
C TYR A 36 -1.51 -4.91 22.73
N ASP A 37 -0.77 -4.98 23.83
CA ASP A 37 0.64 -4.58 23.87
C ASP A 37 1.48 -5.44 22.92
N LEU A 38 1.24 -6.76 22.90
CA LEU A 38 1.87 -7.67 21.94
C LEU A 38 1.55 -7.30 20.50
N PHE A 39 0.33 -6.85 20.21
CA PHE A 39 -0.05 -6.37 18.87
C PHE A 39 0.75 -5.12 18.48
N LEU A 40 0.88 -4.13 19.37
CA LEU A 40 1.63 -2.90 19.09
C LEU A 40 3.14 -3.16 18.88
N ASP A 41 3.67 -4.22 19.48
CA ASP A 41 5.05 -4.67 19.29
C ASP A 41 5.26 -5.46 17.98
N LEU A 42 4.19 -5.83 17.25
CA LEU A 42 4.31 -6.49 15.96
C LEU A 42 4.84 -5.52 14.91
N ASN A 43 5.73 -6.02 14.06
CA ASN A 43 6.13 -5.28 12.87
C ASN A 43 4.92 -5.22 11.91
N PRO A 44 4.58 -4.07 11.30
CA PRO A 44 3.53 -4.01 10.29
C PRO A 44 3.71 -5.04 9.16
N ASN A 45 4.96 -5.40 8.84
CA ASN A 45 5.27 -6.47 7.89
C ASN A 45 4.85 -7.87 8.34
N ASP A 46 4.86 -8.12 9.65
CA ASP A 46 4.39 -9.37 10.25
C ASP A 46 2.87 -9.43 10.26
N VAL A 47 2.22 -8.28 10.51
CA VAL A 47 0.76 -8.14 10.47
C VAL A 47 0.20 -8.39 9.08
N ASP A 48 0.75 -7.73 8.06
CA ASP A 48 0.31 -7.94 6.68
C ASP A 48 0.65 -9.35 6.18
N ALA A 49 1.72 -9.93 6.72
CA ALA A 49 2.09 -11.27 6.32
C ALA A 49 0.99 -12.26 6.71
N ASP A 50 0.52 -12.19 7.94
CA ASP A 50 -0.44 -13.15 8.48
C ASP A 50 -1.87 -12.59 8.51
N HIS A 51 -2.18 -11.60 7.66
CA HIS A 51 -3.38 -10.77 7.71
C HIS A 51 -4.69 -11.56 7.88
N ASP A 52 -4.93 -12.57 7.03
CA ASP A 52 -6.17 -13.37 7.10
C ASP A 52 -6.30 -14.11 8.44
N TYR A 53 -5.18 -14.63 8.97
CA TYR A 53 -5.17 -15.36 10.23
C TYR A 53 -5.26 -14.42 11.43
N MET A 54 -4.57 -13.27 11.39
CA MET A 54 -4.70 -12.21 12.37
C MET A 54 -6.12 -11.63 12.40
N SER A 55 -6.71 -11.38 11.24
CA SER A 55 -8.09 -10.91 11.13
C SER A 55 -9.05 -11.91 11.76
N ALA A 56 -8.88 -13.21 11.48
CA ALA A 56 -9.65 -14.25 12.15
C ALA A 56 -9.40 -14.29 13.67
N ALA A 57 -8.16 -14.07 14.13
CA ALA A 57 -7.81 -14.05 15.55
C ALA A 57 -8.36 -12.83 16.29
N VAL A 58 -8.36 -11.65 15.66
CA VAL A 58 -8.94 -10.42 16.21
C VAL A 58 -10.46 -10.50 16.23
N GLN A 59 -11.08 -11.12 15.22
CA GLN A 59 -12.53 -11.28 15.14
C GLN A 59 -13.14 -12.19 16.22
N ILE A 60 -12.35 -13.05 16.85
CA ILE A 60 -12.82 -13.88 17.97
C ILE A 60 -12.62 -13.24 19.35
N LEU A 61 -11.91 -12.10 19.43
CA LEU A 61 -11.71 -11.41 20.69
C LEU A 61 -13.02 -10.77 21.18
N PRO A 62 -13.26 -10.73 22.50
CA PRO A 62 -14.49 -10.21 23.07
C PRO A 62 -14.57 -8.69 22.98
N ASP A 63 -15.77 -8.12 23.12
CA ASP A 63 -16.02 -6.68 23.09
C ASP A 63 -15.17 -5.92 24.13
N GLU A 64 -14.87 -6.53 25.28
CA GLU A 64 -14.00 -5.95 26.32
C GLU A 64 -12.57 -5.65 25.81
N PHE A 65 -12.10 -6.38 24.80
CA PHE A 65 -10.85 -6.06 24.11
C PHE A 65 -11.00 -4.77 23.28
N LEU A 66 -12.11 -4.63 22.55
CA LEU A 66 -12.41 -3.41 21.80
C LEU A 66 -12.59 -2.20 22.73
N ASP A 67 -13.11 -2.40 23.94
CA ASP A 67 -13.21 -1.36 24.98
C ASP A 67 -11.83 -0.83 25.41
N ILE A 68 -10.81 -1.70 25.51
CA ILE A 68 -9.43 -1.30 25.80
C ILE A 68 -8.91 -0.42 24.65
N ILE A 69 -9.07 -0.89 23.42
CA ILE A 69 -8.59 -0.20 22.22
C ILE A 69 -9.28 1.16 22.07
N ALA A 70 -10.59 1.23 22.34
CA ALA A 70 -11.35 2.47 22.31
C ALA A 70 -10.74 3.55 23.22
N ARG A 71 -10.26 3.16 24.42
CA ARG A 71 -9.61 4.09 25.36
C ARG A 71 -8.28 4.59 24.82
N VAL A 72 -7.45 3.70 24.28
CA VAL A 72 -6.13 4.06 23.75
C VAL A 72 -6.26 4.95 22.52
N ILE A 73 -7.15 4.57 21.58
CA ILE A 73 -7.48 5.38 20.42
C ILE A 73 -7.96 6.78 20.81
N ALA A 74 -8.89 6.87 21.76
CA ALA A 74 -9.41 8.16 22.22
C ALA A 74 -8.31 9.07 22.76
N GLN A 75 -7.32 8.51 23.45
CA GLN A 75 -6.19 9.24 23.99
C GLN A 75 -5.19 9.65 22.90
N ASP A 76 -4.73 8.69 22.10
CA ASP A 76 -3.71 8.91 21.07
C ASP A 76 -4.20 9.81 19.94
N LEU A 77 -5.49 9.79 19.62
CA LEU A 77 -6.05 10.70 18.65
C LEU A 77 -5.80 12.17 19.03
N ILE A 78 -5.71 12.47 20.33
CA ILE A 78 -5.48 13.82 20.85
C ILE A 78 -4.00 14.06 21.14
N ASP A 79 -3.36 13.15 21.84
CA ASP A 79 -1.99 13.33 22.33
C ASP A 79 -0.94 13.02 21.25
N ASN A 80 -1.20 12.01 20.42
CA ASN A 80 -0.27 11.46 19.44
C ASN A 80 -0.93 11.22 18.08
N PRO A 81 -1.48 12.25 17.40
CA PRO A 81 -2.32 12.06 16.21
C PRO A 81 -1.61 11.38 15.04
N ILE A 82 -0.27 11.45 14.94
CA ILE A 82 0.50 10.68 13.95
C ILE A 82 0.48 9.19 14.27
N PHE A 83 0.63 8.84 15.55
CA PHE A 83 0.61 7.46 16.03
C PHE A 83 -0.74 6.80 15.74
N TYR A 84 -1.84 7.53 15.95
CA TYR A 84 -3.17 7.09 15.54
C TYR A 84 -3.22 6.69 14.07
N VAL A 85 -2.69 7.53 13.17
CA VAL A 85 -2.69 7.26 11.74
C VAL A 85 -1.85 6.04 11.35
N ILE A 86 -0.66 5.90 11.92
CA ILE A 86 0.29 4.85 11.49
C ILE A 86 0.08 3.50 12.18
N GLN A 87 -0.52 3.47 13.38
CA GLN A 87 -0.69 2.25 14.18
C GLN A 87 -2.13 1.82 14.38
N HIS A 88 -3.04 2.76 14.68
CA HIS A 88 -4.42 2.41 15.03
C HIS A 88 -5.31 2.22 13.81
N LEU A 89 -5.12 3.02 12.76
CA LEU A 89 -5.93 2.89 11.54
C LEU A 89 -5.75 1.54 10.82
N PRO A 90 -4.52 0.98 10.70
CA PRO A 90 -4.35 -0.39 10.19
C PRO A 90 -5.08 -1.45 10.99
N PHE A 91 -5.33 -1.22 12.29
CA PHE A 91 -6.04 -2.19 13.13
C PHE A 91 -7.49 -2.40 12.70
N TYR A 92 -8.13 -1.37 12.15
CA TYR A 92 -9.48 -1.49 11.57
C TYR A 92 -9.54 -2.50 10.42
N GLU A 93 -8.42 -2.76 9.75
CA GLU A 93 -8.33 -3.67 8.61
C GLU A 93 -8.46 -5.14 9.01
N LEU A 94 -8.21 -5.45 10.29
CA LEU A 94 -8.35 -6.78 10.88
C LEU A 94 -9.80 -7.05 11.32
N MET A 95 -10.62 -6.00 11.48
CA MET A 95 -12.00 -6.07 11.99
C MET A 95 -13.03 -6.33 10.89
N ASP A 96 -14.17 -6.88 11.30
CA ASP A 96 -15.38 -6.85 10.49
C ASP A 96 -16.19 -5.54 10.70
N ASP A 97 -17.24 -5.35 9.90
CA ASP A 97 -18.08 -4.14 9.96
C ASP A 97 -18.78 -3.98 11.32
N ALA A 98 -19.09 -5.08 12.01
CA ALA A 98 -19.78 -5.04 13.30
C ALA A 98 -18.82 -4.59 14.41
N GLN A 99 -17.61 -5.15 14.43
CA GLN A 99 -16.55 -4.77 15.37
C GLN A 99 -16.09 -3.33 15.16
N ALA A 100 -15.89 -2.89 13.92
CA ALA A 100 -15.54 -1.51 13.61
C ALA A 100 -16.63 -0.53 14.08
N GLY A 101 -17.91 -0.84 13.83
CA GLY A 101 -19.03 -0.03 14.30
C GLY A 101 -19.17 0.01 15.83
N TYR A 102 -18.89 -1.11 16.50
CA TYR A 102 -18.82 -1.18 17.96
C TYR A 102 -17.71 -0.28 18.50
N LEU A 103 -16.49 -0.42 17.96
CA LEU A 103 -15.33 0.36 18.37
C LEU A 103 -15.57 1.86 18.22
N ASN A 104 -16.10 2.30 17.08
CA ASN A 104 -16.45 3.71 16.85
C ASN A 104 -17.44 4.23 17.91
N SER A 105 -18.52 3.49 18.13
CA SER A 105 -19.54 3.83 19.13
C SER A 105 -18.93 3.92 20.53
N LYS A 106 -18.00 3.02 20.84
CA LYS A 106 -17.32 2.97 22.14
C LYS A 106 -16.35 4.12 22.35
N VAL A 107 -15.60 4.51 21.32
CA VAL A 107 -14.74 5.71 21.38
C VAL A 107 -15.58 6.94 21.68
N ILE A 108 -16.74 7.12 21.03
CA ILE A 108 -17.66 8.24 21.27
C ILE A 108 -18.18 8.22 22.72
N GLU A 109 -18.57 7.05 23.24
CA GLU A 109 -19.07 6.88 24.61
C GLU A 109 -18.00 7.24 25.64
N ILE A 110 -16.80 6.67 25.52
CA ILE A 110 -15.70 6.83 26.48
C ILE A 110 -15.13 8.24 26.45
N ALA A 111 -15.00 8.82 25.25
CA ALA A 111 -14.40 10.12 25.03
C ALA A 111 -15.43 11.25 25.07
N TRP A 112 -16.61 11.03 25.68
CA TRP A 112 -17.69 12.00 25.69
C TRP A 112 -17.23 13.39 26.16
N GLN A 113 -17.67 14.43 25.44
CA GLN A 113 -17.25 15.84 25.62
C GLN A 113 -15.75 16.11 25.39
N THR A 114 -15.04 15.24 24.69
CA THR A 114 -13.68 15.51 24.21
C THR A 114 -13.63 15.65 22.69
N ASP A 115 -12.51 16.16 22.19
CA ASP A 115 -12.22 16.29 20.76
C ASP A 115 -12.29 14.94 20.03
N ALA A 116 -11.93 13.83 20.68
CA ALA A 116 -11.94 12.50 20.07
C ALA A 116 -13.37 12.04 19.76
N ALA A 117 -14.32 12.26 20.67
CA ALA A 117 -15.73 11.97 20.41
C ALA A 117 -16.29 12.86 19.29
N ALA A 118 -15.87 14.12 19.21
CA ALA A 118 -16.29 15.01 18.13
C ALA A 118 -15.77 14.54 16.77
N ILE A 119 -14.52 14.08 16.70
CA ILE A 119 -13.90 13.54 15.49
C ILE A 119 -14.59 12.25 15.02
N TYR A 120 -14.85 11.30 15.91
CA TYR A 120 -15.55 10.06 15.57
C TYR A 120 -17.02 10.29 15.21
N THR A 121 -17.70 11.22 15.89
CA THR A 121 -19.06 11.64 15.51
C THR A 121 -19.07 12.25 14.12
N ALA A 122 -18.05 13.06 13.78
CA ALA A 122 -17.91 13.60 12.44
C ALA A 122 -17.69 12.47 11.42
N LEU A 123 -16.81 11.49 11.70
CA LEU A 123 -16.59 10.34 10.82
C LEU A 123 -17.89 9.61 10.47
N ASP A 124 -18.72 9.28 11.47
CA ASP A 124 -20.03 8.63 11.25
C ASP A 124 -20.98 9.50 10.39
N LEU A 125 -20.95 10.82 10.60
CA LEU A 125 -21.73 11.77 9.80
C LEU A 125 -21.22 11.84 8.36
N LEU A 126 -19.91 11.77 8.13
CA LEU A 126 -19.32 11.72 6.78
C LEU A 126 -19.72 10.43 6.05
N GLU A 127 -19.75 9.28 6.74
CA GLU A 127 -20.23 8.01 6.17
C GLU A 127 -21.70 8.08 5.75
N SER A 128 -22.49 8.89 6.48
CA SER A 128 -23.90 9.17 6.18
C SER A 128 -24.10 10.38 5.26
N GLU A 129 -23.03 10.87 4.61
CA GLU A 129 -23.01 12.03 3.70
C GLU A 129 -23.53 13.35 4.32
N ASN A 130 -23.46 13.50 5.64
CA ASN A 130 -23.92 14.68 6.38
C ASN A 130 -22.76 15.64 6.72
N TYR A 131 -22.13 16.16 5.67
CA TYR A 131 -20.88 16.94 5.74
C TYR A 131 -21.02 18.26 6.51
N ASP A 132 -22.12 18.99 6.33
CA ASP A 132 -22.35 20.27 7.04
C ASP A 132 -22.43 20.07 8.56
N THR A 133 -23.12 19.01 9.00
CA THR A 133 -23.21 18.70 10.43
C THR A 133 -21.87 18.23 10.95
N ALA A 134 -21.13 17.42 10.19
CA ALA A 134 -19.80 16.99 10.57
C ALA A 134 -18.83 18.17 10.79
N LEU A 135 -18.88 19.20 9.92
CA LEU A 135 -18.09 20.43 10.10
C LEU A 135 -18.38 21.13 11.43
N LEU A 136 -19.62 21.08 11.94
CA LEU A 136 -19.96 21.66 13.25
C LEU A 136 -19.24 20.94 14.39
N TYR A 137 -19.12 19.61 14.32
CA TYR A 137 -18.38 18.82 15.31
C TYR A 137 -16.86 19.05 15.22
N LEU A 138 -16.34 19.25 14.02
CA LEU A 138 -14.91 19.48 13.82
C LEU A 138 -14.48 20.91 14.16
N ASN A 139 -15.40 21.85 14.35
CA ASN A 139 -15.10 23.25 14.63
C ASN A 139 -14.25 23.43 15.90
N GLY A 140 -13.17 24.22 15.83
CA GLY A 140 -12.24 24.41 16.96
C GLY A 140 -11.11 23.39 17.06
N LEU A 141 -11.11 22.36 16.20
CA LEU A 141 -10.09 21.31 16.16
C LEU A 141 -8.98 21.59 15.13
N GLU A 142 -8.57 22.86 14.95
CA GLU A 142 -7.60 23.26 13.92
C GLU A 142 -6.15 22.79 14.19
N HIS A 143 -5.90 22.18 15.34
CA HIS A 143 -4.58 21.67 15.72
C HIS A 143 -4.45 20.15 15.55
N ASN A 144 -5.56 19.44 15.35
CA ASN A 144 -5.56 17.98 15.22
C ASN A 144 -5.42 17.55 13.76
N LEU A 145 -4.42 16.71 13.45
CA LEU A 145 -4.11 16.29 12.07
C LEU A 145 -5.29 15.57 11.41
N TYR A 146 -5.94 14.65 12.13
CA TYR A 146 -7.03 13.86 11.59
C TYR A 146 -8.28 14.71 11.37
N ALA A 147 -8.59 15.63 12.30
CA ALA A 147 -9.66 16.60 12.12
C ALA A 147 -9.45 17.52 10.90
N MET A 148 -8.20 17.93 10.62
CA MET A 148 -7.90 18.71 9.41
C MET A 148 -8.18 17.93 8.13
N SER A 149 -7.85 16.63 8.11
CA SER A 149 -8.17 15.75 6.97
C SER A 149 -9.68 15.65 6.75
N LEU A 150 -10.45 15.37 7.80
CA LEU A 150 -11.91 15.26 7.71
C LEU A 150 -12.58 16.58 7.30
N LYS A 151 -12.12 17.74 7.81
CA LYS A 151 -12.58 19.06 7.35
C LYS A 151 -12.31 19.26 5.87
N GLY A 152 -11.10 18.92 5.42
CA GLY A 152 -10.71 18.98 4.01
C GLY A 152 -11.68 18.19 3.12
N LEU A 153 -12.02 16.96 3.53
CA LEU A 153 -13.00 16.12 2.84
C LEU A 153 -14.40 16.74 2.87
N CYS A 154 -14.89 17.22 4.01
CA CYS A 154 -16.19 17.89 4.09
C CYS A 154 -16.30 19.07 3.11
N PHE A 155 -15.26 19.89 3.01
CA PHE A 155 -15.23 21.02 2.09
C PHE A 155 -15.12 20.59 0.61
N ILE A 156 -14.51 19.45 0.30
CA ILE A 156 -14.58 18.86 -1.04
C ILE A 156 -16.04 18.50 -1.38
N HIS A 157 -16.75 17.86 -0.45
CA HIS A 157 -18.12 17.39 -0.67
C HIS A 157 -19.18 18.52 -0.66
N THR A 158 -18.92 19.62 0.02
CA THR A 158 -19.77 20.83 0.02
C THR A 158 -19.41 21.80 -1.12
N ASP A 159 -18.50 21.42 -2.03
CA ASP A 159 -18.04 22.21 -3.19
C ASP A 159 -17.40 23.55 -2.80
N GLU A 160 -16.64 23.56 -1.69
CA GLU A 160 -15.86 24.70 -1.19
C GLU A 160 -14.33 24.46 -1.31
N PRO A 161 -13.79 24.42 -2.54
CA PRO A 161 -12.41 23.97 -2.79
C PRO A 161 -11.33 24.85 -2.16
N GLU A 162 -11.55 26.15 -1.97
CA GLU A 162 -10.60 27.04 -1.28
C GLU A 162 -10.45 26.67 0.20
N ASN A 163 -11.55 26.33 0.86
CA ASN A 163 -11.55 25.89 2.26
C ASN A 163 -10.92 24.51 2.40
N ALA A 164 -11.27 23.58 1.50
CA ALA A 164 -10.62 22.27 1.42
C ALA A 164 -9.10 22.41 1.25
N LEU A 165 -8.66 23.24 0.29
CA LEU A 165 -7.24 23.46 0.03
C LEU A 165 -6.52 24.02 1.24
N ARG A 166 -7.13 24.99 1.95
CA ARG A 166 -6.55 25.55 3.16
C ARG A 166 -6.28 24.47 4.21
N HIS A 167 -7.23 23.56 4.43
CA HIS A 167 -7.09 22.50 5.43
C HIS A 167 -6.04 21.46 5.03
N PHE A 168 -6.02 20.98 3.78
CA PHE A 168 -4.99 20.03 3.34
C PHE A 168 -3.58 20.64 3.32
N VAL A 169 -3.44 21.92 2.98
CA VAL A 169 -2.14 22.62 3.07
C VAL A 169 -1.69 22.75 4.52
N GLN A 170 -2.61 23.11 5.43
CA GLN A 170 -2.30 23.18 6.86
C GLN A 170 -1.91 21.81 7.42
N LEU A 171 -2.63 20.76 7.03
CA LEU A 171 -2.31 19.38 7.38
C LEU A 171 -0.90 19.01 6.93
N LYS A 172 -0.57 19.21 5.64
CA LYS A 172 0.76 18.91 5.10
C LYS A 172 1.87 19.67 5.84
N ASN A 173 1.69 20.96 6.08
CA ASN A 173 2.67 21.76 6.81
C ASN A 173 2.86 21.29 8.26
N THR A 174 1.75 20.95 8.94
CA THR A 174 1.81 20.46 10.33
C THR A 174 2.51 19.11 10.39
N LEU A 175 2.25 18.23 9.40
CA LEU A 175 2.94 16.95 9.26
C LEU A 175 4.45 17.14 9.01
N ASP A 176 4.81 18.02 8.08
CA ASP A 176 6.21 18.34 7.78
C ASP A 176 6.95 18.92 8.99
N ASP A 177 6.29 19.77 9.78
CA ASP A 177 6.87 20.35 10.98
C ASP A 177 6.99 19.32 12.12
N ALA A 178 6.01 18.43 12.26
CA ALA A 178 6.09 17.32 13.20
C ALA A 178 7.26 16.39 12.87
N ILE A 179 7.46 16.06 11.59
CA ILE A 179 8.59 15.24 11.13
C ILE A 179 9.93 15.91 11.44
N LYS A 180 10.09 17.19 11.12
CA LYS A 180 11.33 17.94 11.44
C LYS A 180 11.65 17.96 12.94
N GLY A 181 10.63 17.86 13.78
CA GLY A 181 10.76 17.82 15.23
C GLY A 181 11.23 16.47 15.77
N LEU A 182 11.22 15.41 14.95
CA LEU A 182 11.67 14.08 15.36
C LEU A 182 13.20 14.00 15.40
N GLU A 183 13.72 13.23 16.35
CA GLU A 183 15.16 12.94 16.42
C GLU A 183 15.64 12.08 15.23
N GLN A 184 14.73 11.31 14.60
CA GLN A 184 14.99 10.44 13.44
C GLN A 184 13.83 10.53 12.43
N PRO A 185 13.73 11.64 11.67
CA PRO A 185 12.63 11.87 10.73
C PRO A 185 12.56 10.82 9.61
N GLU A 186 13.69 10.19 9.27
CA GLU A 186 13.79 9.24 8.15
C GLU A 186 12.92 8.00 8.36
N TYR A 187 12.64 7.63 9.61
CA TYR A 187 11.79 6.47 9.95
C TYR A 187 10.38 6.62 9.36
N LEU A 188 9.71 7.75 9.63
CA LEU A 188 8.36 8.00 9.11
C LEU A 188 8.36 8.06 7.59
N THR A 189 9.38 8.65 6.96
CA THR A 189 9.46 8.74 5.48
C THR A 189 9.67 7.40 4.78
N THR A 190 9.81 6.31 5.53
CA THR A 190 9.89 4.94 5.00
C THR A 190 8.79 4.02 5.54
N ASP A 191 7.94 4.53 6.45
CA ASP A 191 6.81 3.79 7.01
C ASP A 191 5.67 3.72 5.99
N ALA A 192 5.18 2.51 5.71
CA ALA A 192 4.18 2.31 4.65
C ALA A 192 2.87 3.05 4.95
N ASN A 193 2.39 3.03 6.19
CA ASN A 193 1.12 3.67 6.56
C ASN A 193 1.25 5.19 6.48
N TYR A 194 2.38 5.74 6.92
CA TYR A 194 2.69 7.14 6.71
C TYR A 194 2.73 7.51 5.22
N LEU A 195 3.43 6.72 4.40
CA LEU A 195 3.56 6.98 2.96
C LEU A 195 2.20 6.94 2.25
N LEU A 196 1.32 6.02 2.63
CA LEU A 196 -0.05 5.95 2.10
C LEU A 196 -0.89 7.14 2.56
N PHE A 197 -0.75 7.57 3.82
CA PHE A 197 -1.42 8.76 4.34
C PHE A 197 -0.94 10.04 3.63
N GLU A 198 0.37 10.18 3.41
CA GLU A 198 0.94 11.30 2.65
C GLU A 198 0.48 11.27 1.19
N LEU A 199 0.40 10.10 0.56
CA LEU A 199 -0.14 9.93 -0.78
C LEU A 199 -1.59 10.41 -0.86
N ASP A 200 -2.45 10.04 0.10
CA ASP A 200 -3.84 10.51 0.16
C ASP A 200 -3.93 12.05 0.23
N ILE A 201 -3.13 12.68 1.09
CA ILE A 201 -3.06 14.15 1.20
C ILE A 201 -2.62 14.75 -0.13
N ASN A 202 -1.60 14.19 -0.76
CA ASN A 202 -1.05 14.68 -2.02
C ASN A 202 -2.05 14.52 -3.17
N LEU A 203 -2.82 13.43 -3.23
CA LEU A 203 -3.90 13.27 -4.22
C LEU A 203 -4.98 14.34 -4.05
N ASN A 204 -5.42 14.60 -2.82
CA ASN A 204 -6.38 15.68 -2.53
C ASN A 204 -5.81 17.06 -2.95
N LEU A 205 -4.56 17.36 -2.59
CA LEU A 205 -3.89 18.61 -2.98
C LEU A 205 -3.74 18.75 -4.49
N LEU A 206 -3.40 17.68 -5.21
CA LEU A 206 -3.30 17.67 -6.66
C LEU A 206 -4.63 18.10 -7.30
N GLY A 207 -5.74 17.47 -6.91
CA GLY A 207 -7.08 17.81 -7.41
C GLY A 207 -7.51 19.23 -7.09
N LEU A 208 -7.26 19.69 -5.86
CA LEU A 208 -7.63 21.04 -5.45
C LEU A 208 -6.79 22.10 -6.18
N TYR A 209 -5.49 21.88 -6.35
CA TYR A 209 -4.64 22.78 -7.12
C TYR A 209 -4.99 22.80 -8.61
N THR A 210 -5.38 21.67 -9.21
CA THR A 210 -5.85 21.66 -10.61
C THR A 210 -7.19 22.37 -10.76
N GLN A 211 -8.15 22.11 -9.88
CA GLN A 211 -9.48 22.74 -9.85
C GLN A 211 -9.37 24.27 -9.70
N LEU A 212 -8.55 24.74 -8.76
CA LEU A 212 -8.31 26.16 -8.48
C LEU A 212 -7.27 26.80 -9.42
N LYS A 213 -6.80 26.06 -10.43
CA LYS A 213 -5.89 26.54 -11.48
C LYS A 213 -4.49 26.97 -10.97
N TYR A 214 -4.06 26.46 -9.82
CA TYR A 214 -2.71 26.61 -9.29
C TYR A 214 -1.74 25.60 -9.91
N TYR A 215 -1.64 25.59 -11.25
CA TYR A 215 -0.97 24.52 -12.00
C TYR A 215 0.51 24.30 -11.65
N LYS A 216 1.23 25.34 -11.24
CA LYS A 216 2.64 25.19 -10.79
C LYS A 216 2.74 24.33 -9.54
N LYS A 217 1.82 24.52 -8.60
CA LYS A 217 1.74 23.72 -7.37
C LYS A 217 1.25 22.31 -7.68
N ALA A 218 0.24 22.16 -8.54
CA ALA A 218 -0.23 20.85 -9.01
C ALA A 218 0.91 20.02 -9.65
N ILE A 219 1.75 20.62 -10.50
CA ILE A 219 2.93 19.93 -11.05
C ILE A 219 3.93 19.53 -9.95
N SER A 220 4.15 20.40 -8.96
CA SER A 220 5.06 20.08 -7.85
C SER A 220 4.58 18.87 -7.05
N ILE A 221 3.28 18.78 -6.78
CA ILE A 221 2.67 17.63 -6.10
C ILE A 221 2.77 16.38 -6.97
N GLY A 222 2.42 16.46 -8.26
CA GLY A 222 2.49 15.32 -9.16
C GLY A 222 3.91 14.74 -9.28
N LYS A 223 4.93 15.61 -9.36
CA LYS A 223 6.34 15.18 -9.32
C LYS A 223 6.74 14.53 -8.00
N SER A 224 6.29 15.08 -6.88
CA SER A 224 6.56 14.48 -5.56
C SER A 224 6.01 13.06 -5.48
N ILE A 225 4.82 12.82 -6.03
CA ILE A 225 4.24 11.48 -6.12
C ILE A 225 5.08 10.58 -7.04
N GLU A 226 5.49 11.05 -8.23
CA GLU A 226 6.35 10.27 -9.15
C GLU A 226 7.75 9.96 -8.59
N GLU A 227 8.29 10.83 -7.74
CA GLU A 227 9.57 10.61 -7.05
C GLU A 227 9.45 9.56 -5.94
N GLN A 228 8.26 9.44 -5.34
CA GLN A 228 7.96 8.53 -4.23
C GLN A 228 7.44 7.16 -4.71
N PHE A 229 6.69 7.13 -5.81
CA PHE A 229 6.06 5.94 -6.37
C PHE A 229 6.25 5.89 -7.89
N SER A 230 6.69 4.75 -8.42
CA SER A 230 6.60 4.51 -9.87
C SER A 230 5.13 4.46 -10.31
N LEU A 231 4.84 4.73 -11.58
CA LEU A 231 3.46 4.68 -12.11
C LEU A 231 2.81 3.31 -11.91
N GLU A 232 3.58 2.25 -12.00
CA GLU A 232 3.14 0.88 -11.73
C GLU A 232 2.76 0.67 -10.27
N VAL A 233 3.68 0.99 -9.34
CA VAL A 233 3.44 0.87 -7.90
C VAL A 233 2.25 1.74 -7.50
N LEU A 234 2.16 2.95 -8.03
CA LEU A 234 1.04 3.84 -7.77
C LEU A 234 -0.27 3.23 -8.28
N ALA A 235 -0.30 2.67 -9.50
CA ALA A 235 -1.47 1.99 -10.02
C ALA A 235 -1.89 0.85 -9.09
N ASP A 236 -0.98 0.00 -8.63
CA ASP A 236 -1.31 -1.10 -7.73
C ASP A 236 -1.81 -0.62 -6.37
N VAL A 237 -1.16 0.40 -5.79
CA VAL A 237 -1.49 0.95 -4.48
C VAL A 237 -2.88 1.57 -4.48
N VAL A 238 -3.21 2.44 -5.44
CA VAL A 238 -4.43 3.25 -5.38
C VAL A 238 -5.58 2.72 -6.26
N SER A 239 -5.36 1.72 -7.11
CA SER A 239 -6.46 1.13 -7.90
C SER A 239 -7.48 0.37 -7.05
N ASN A 240 -7.08 -0.11 -5.88
CA ASN A 240 -7.95 -0.84 -4.95
C ASN A 240 -8.63 0.06 -3.91
N TRP A 241 -8.31 1.37 -3.91
CA TRP A 241 -8.87 2.32 -2.95
C TRP A 241 -10.36 2.60 -3.19
N ASN A 242 -10.88 2.47 -4.40
CA ASN A 242 -12.29 2.74 -4.65
C ASN A 242 -12.89 1.76 -5.67
N ASN A 243 -13.50 0.69 -5.16
CA ASN A 243 -14.19 -0.31 -5.99
C ASN A 243 -15.62 0.09 -6.41
N LYS A 244 -16.06 1.33 -6.15
CA LYS A 244 -17.46 1.77 -6.32
C LYS A 244 -17.64 2.97 -7.27
N THR A 245 -16.61 3.38 -8.01
CA THR A 245 -16.67 4.55 -8.90
C THR A 245 -16.31 4.24 -10.34
N ASP A 246 -16.70 5.15 -11.24
CA ASP A 246 -16.44 5.03 -12.69
C ASP A 246 -14.93 5.11 -13.04
N HIS A 247 -14.09 5.50 -12.07
CA HIS A 247 -12.65 5.63 -12.20
C HIS A 247 -11.93 5.40 -10.86
N SER A 248 -10.67 4.98 -10.94
CA SER A 248 -9.77 4.76 -9.80
C SER A 248 -9.05 6.04 -9.35
N ASP A 249 -8.41 5.99 -8.18
CA ASP A 249 -7.52 7.07 -7.74
C ASP A 249 -6.25 7.19 -8.61
N TYR A 250 -5.85 6.11 -9.30
CA TYR A 250 -4.79 6.14 -10.29
C TYR A 250 -5.20 6.94 -11.52
N ASP A 251 -6.42 6.70 -12.01
CA ASP A 251 -7.01 7.48 -13.10
C ASP A 251 -7.08 8.96 -12.73
N PHE A 252 -7.57 9.23 -11.51
CA PHE A 252 -7.64 10.57 -10.95
C PHE A 252 -6.27 11.27 -10.96
N PHE A 253 -5.24 10.62 -10.43
CA PHE A 253 -3.87 11.14 -10.43
C PHE A 253 -3.41 11.47 -11.85
N CYS A 254 -3.47 10.50 -12.76
CA CYS A 254 -2.92 10.64 -14.10
C CYS A 254 -3.64 11.74 -14.90
N VAL A 255 -4.97 11.79 -14.85
CA VAL A 255 -5.75 12.80 -15.59
C VAL A 255 -5.50 14.20 -15.05
N ASN A 256 -5.47 14.37 -13.73
CA ASN A 256 -5.24 15.67 -13.10
C ASN A 256 -3.81 16.16 -13.32
N TYR A 257 -2.83 15.28 -13.20
CA TYR A 257 -1.44 15.64 -13.42
C TYR A 257 -1.17 15.95 -14.90
N ALA A 258 -1.70 15.16 -15.83
CA ALA A 258 -1.68 15.48 -17.26
C ALA A 258 -2.34 16.82 -17.57
N HIS A 259 -3.45 17.15 -16.90
CA HIS A 259 -4.08 18.46 -17.03
C HIS A 259 -3.17 19.60 -16.57
N ALA A 260 -2.48 19.45 -15.43
CA ALA A 260 -1.51 20.44 -14.99
C ALA A 260 -0.33 20.58 -15.96
N ILE A 261 0.15 19.47 -16.52
CA ILE A 261 1.20 19.44 -17.54
C ILE A 261 0.75 20.19 -18.80
N ASP A 262 -0.46 19.94 -19.31
CA ASP A 262 -1.00 20.65 -20.48
C ASP A 262 -1.01 22.15 -20.28
N LYS A 263 -1.44 22.61 -19.10
CA LYS A 263 -1.55 24.04 -18.80
C LYS A 263 -0.21 24.76 -18.68
N LEU A 264 0.90 24.04 -18.47
CA LEU A 264 2.22 24.65 -18.29
C LEU A 264 3.22 24.32 -19.39
N LYS A 265 3.12 23.14 -20.00
CA LYS A 265 4.05 22.61 -21.01
C LYS A 265 3.37 22.37 -22.36
N GLY A 266 2.06 22.11 -22.37
CA GLY A 266 1.25 21.94 -23.57
C GLY A 266 0.74 20.50 -23.77
N PRO A 267 -0.15 20.30 -24.75
CA PRO A 267 -0.90 19.05 -24.92
C PRO A 267 -0.02 17.86 -25.33
N ARG A 268 1.14 18.12 -25.96
CA ARG A 268 2.10 17.08 -26.35
C ARG A 268 2.76 16.41 -25.15
N ASP A 269 3.18 17.20 -24.15
CA ASP A 269 3.77 16.67 -22.92
C ASP A 269 2.73 15.92 -22.08
N ALA A 270 1.50 16.44 -22.01
CA ALA A 270 0.40 15.77 -21.31
C ALA A 270 0.05 14.43 -21.96
N MET A 271 -0.04 14.40 -23.30
CA MET A 271 -0.24 13.18 -24.07
C MET A 271 0.89 12.17 -23.80
N LYS A 272 2.16 12.62 -23.84
CA LYS A 272 3.30 11.74 -23.60
C LYS A 272 3.22 11.10 -22.21
N PHE A 273 2.98 11.89 -21.18
CA PHE A 273 2.81 11.37 -19.81
C PHE A 273 1.68 10.34 -19.74
N LEU A 274 0.50 10.61 -20.34
CA LEU A 274 -0.60 9.65 -20.33
C LEU A 274 -0.26 8.37 -21.10
N GLN A 275 0.48 8.46 -22.20
CA GLN A 275 0.95 7.28 -22.94
C GLN A 275 1.90 6.42 -22.09
N ASP A 276 2.72 7.04 -21.25
CA ASP A 276 3.60 6.35 -20.31
C ASP A 276 2.80 5.73 -19.14
N ALA A 277 1.69 6.34 -18.72
CA ALA A 277 0.86 5.90 -17.59
C ALA A 277 -0.21 4.86 -17.93
N MET A 278 -0.76 4.91 -19.15
CA MET A 278 -1.84 4.03 -19.61
C MET A 278 -1.56 2.53 -19.49
N PRO A 279 -0.33 2.01 -19.71
CA PRO A 279 -0.03 0.59 -19.56
C PRO A 279 -0.37 0.03 -18.17
N TYR A 280 -0.31 0.86 -17.13
CA TYR A 280 -0.56 0.45 -15.74
C TYR A 280 -2.02 0.66 -15.29
N GLY A 281 -2.81 1.43 -16.04
CA GLY A 281 -4.20 1.75 -15.67
C GLY A 281 -5.21 0.63 -15.92
N ASN A 282 -4.78 -0.62 -16.04
CA ASN A 282 -5.62 -1.82 -16.19
C ASN A 282 -6.78 -1.69 -17.22
N GLY A 283 -6.51 -1.09 -18.39
CA GLY A 283 -7.51 -0.91 -19.43
C GLY A 283 -8.51 0.22 -19.19
N SER A 284 -8.22 1.15 -18.27
CA SER A 284 -9.04 2.31 -17.94
C SER A 284 -9.52 3.09 -19.17
N GLU A 285 -10.84 3.12 -19.35
CA GLU A 285 -11.48 3.91 -20.40
C GLU A 285 -11.25 5.41 -20.19
N VAL A 286 -11.17 5.85 -18.93
CA VAL A 286 -10.96 7.26 -18.59
C VAL A 286 -9.60 7.76 -19.06
N LEU A 287 -8.53 6.97 -18.85
CA LEU A 287 -7.20 7.30 -19.36
C LEU A 287 -7.15 7.28 -20.89
N ALA A 288 -7.79 6.28 -21.51
CA ALA A 288 -7.85 6.17 -22.96
C ALA A 288 -8.57 7.37 -23.61
N MET A 289 -9.71 7.79 -23.04
CA MET A 289 -10.45 8.97 -23.47
C MET A 289 -9.62 10.24 -23.30
N ALA A 290 -8.98 10.43 -22.14
CA ALA A 290 -8.14 11.59 -21.87
C ALA A 290 -6.98 11.69 -22.87
N ASN A 291 -6.24 10.59 -23.08
CA ASN A 291 -5.15 10.52 -24.05
C ASN A 291 -5.64 10.82 -25.48
N GLY A 292 -6.79 10.27 -25.88
CA GLY A 292 -7.39 10.53 -27.19
C GLY A 292 -7.71 12.00 -27.44
N GLU A 293 -8.19 12.71 -26.43
CA GLU A 293 -8.44 14.16 -26.55
C GLU A 293 -7.13 14.97 -26.59
N TYR A 294 -6.12 14.62 -25.79
CA TYR A 294 -4.81 15.27 -25.88
C TYR A 294 -4.11 14.99 -27.21
N MET A 295 -4.26 13.80 -27.78
CA MET A 295 -3.74 13.47 -29.11
C MET A 295 -4.36 14.35 -30.20
N LYS A 296 -5.69 14.55 -30.18
CA LYS A 296 -6.36 15.47 -31.11
C LYS A 296 -5.83 16.90 -30.97
N ARG A 297 -5.67 17.38 -29.73
CA ARG A 297 -5.13 18.73 -29.43
C ARG A 297 -3.66 18.87 -29.83
N ALA A 298 -2.85 17.83 -29.66
CA ALA A 298 -1.43 17.82 -30.02
C ALA A 298 -1.21 17.83 -31.55
N ALA A 299 -2.17 17.30 -32.31
CA ALA A 299 -2.20 17.29 -33.77
C ALA A 299 -2.86 18.53 -34.40
N ALA A 300 -3.60 19.31 -33.61
CA ALA A 300 -4.22 20.56 -34.05
C ALA A 300 -3.16 21.63 -34.31
N HIS A 301 -2.84 21.88 -35.59
CA HIS A 301 -1.89 22.91 -35.99
C HIS A 301 -2.50 24.32 -35.95
N ASP A 302 -3.74 24.48 -36.44
CA ASP A 302 -4.46 25.78 -36.55
C ASP A 302 -5.92 25.72 -36.05
N ASP A 303 -6.36 24.59 -35.49
CA ASP A 303 -7.71 24.45 -34.94
C ASP A 303 -7.77 25.04 -33.52
N VAL A 304 -8.01 26.34 -33.48
CA VAL A 304 -8.13 27.12 -32.24
C VAL A 304 -9.26 26.57 -31.36
N ASP A 305 -10.37 26.09 -31.92
CA ASP A 305 -11.49 25.56 -31.14
C ASP A 305 -11.14 24.21 -30.48
N ALA A 306 -10.42 23.33 -31.19
CA ALA A 306 -9.87 22.11 -30.60
C ALA A 306 -8.83 22.41 -29.52
N LEU A 307 -7.94 23.39 -29.75
CA LEU A 307 -6.95 23.85 -28.77
C LEU A 307 -7.58 24.48 -27.53
N LEU A 308 -8.70 25.20 -27.71
CA LEU A 308 -9.43 25.90 -26.66
C LEU A 308 -10.40 25.00 -25.89
N LYS A 309 -10.83 23.84 -26.44
CA LYS A 309 -11.71 22.90 -25.73
C LYS A 309 -11.02 22.46 -24.42
N PRO A 310 -11.50 22.94 -23.26
CA PRO A 310 -10.83 22.66 -22.01
C PRO A 310 -11.10 21.21 -21.63
N LEU A 311 -10.06 20.38 -21.64
CA LEU A 311 -10.11 19.12 -20.90
C LEU A 311 -10.21 19.47 -19.43
N LYS A 312 -11.20 18.88 -18.74
CA LYS A 312 -11.46 19.20 -17.34
C LYS A 312 -10.71 18.20 -16.46
N PRO A 313 -10.12 18.65 -15.34
CA PRO A 313 -9.71 17.73 -14.29
C PRO A 313 -10.93 16.90 -13.85
N ILE A 314 -10.69 15.66 -13.43
CA ILE A 314 -11.74 14.80 -12.87
C ILE A 314 -11.75 14.97 -11.35
N LYS A 315 -12.94 14.92 -10.75
CA LYS A 315 -13.09 14.93 -9.29
C LYS A 315 -12.63 13.58 -8.74
N ARG A 316 -11.98 13.61 -7.57
CA ARG A 316 -11.60 12.38 -6.88
C ARG A 316 -12.86 11.68 -6.37
N ALA A 317 -12.88 10.36 -6.48
CA ALA A 317 -13.89 9.54 -5.84
C ALA A 317 -13.62 9.46 -4.33
N THR A 318 -13.88 10.53 -3.58
CA THR A 318 -13.73 10.48 -2.12
C THR A 318 -14.94 9.80 -1.53
N SER A 319 -15.04 8.46 -1.63
CA SER A 319 -16.00 7.75 -0.78
C SER A 319 -15.42 7.79 0.63
N VAL A 320 -16.15 8.29 1.62
CA VAL A 320 -15.70 8.19 3.04
C VAL A 320 -15.54 6.70 3.42
N THR A 321 -16.27 5.82 2.70
CA THR A 321 -16.12 4.36 2.75
C THR A 321 -14.76 3.82 2.29
N THR A 322 -13.90 4.64 1.66
CA THR A 322 -12.52 4.28 1.26
C THR A 322 -11.66 4.02 2.48
N PHE A 323 -11.94 4.65 3.63
CA PHE A 323 -11.06 4.53 4.79
C PHE A 323 -11.21 3.21 5.58
N SER A 324 -12.38 2.56 5.53
CA SER A 324 -12.60 1.32 6.33
C SER A 324 -12.17 0.02 5.66
N LYS A 325 -11.75 0.00 4.36
CA LYS A 325 -11.54 -1.28 3.64
C LYS A 325 -10.38 -1.40 2.63
N THR A 326 -9.53 -0.39 2.41
CA THR A 326 -8.76 -0.31 1.14
C THR A 326 -7.27 -0.65 1.17
N SER A 327 -6.71 -1.08 2.30
CA SER A 327 -5.33 -1.57 2.38
C SER A 327 -5.15 -3.05 1.96
N ARG A 328 -6.24 -3.79 1.74
CA ARG A 328 -6.31 -5.23 2.04
C ARG A 328 -5.60 -6.25 1.12
N PHE A 329 -4.75 -5.90 0.13
CA PHE A 329 -4.37 -6.90 -0.92
C PHE A 329 -2.92 -6.95 -1.49
N ALA A 330 -1.89 -6.30 -0.91
CA ALA A 330 -0.75 -5.84 -1.74
C ALA A 330 0.71 -6.33 -1.45
N ARG A 331 1.03 -7.61 -1.19
CA ARG A 331 2.45 -7.98 -0.86
C ARG A 331 3.15 -9.12 -1.60
N GLU A 332 2.63 -10.34 -1.65
CA GLU A 332 3.35 -11.47 -2.32
C GLU A 332 3.39 -11.33 -3.84
N LYS A 333 2.24 -10.97 -4.41
CA LYS A 333 2.10 -10.61 -5.82
C LYS A 333 3.07 -9.49 -6.24
N HIS A 334 3.36 -8.55 -5.33
CA HIS A 334 4.19 -7.38 -5.61
C HIS A 334 5.69 -7.75 -5.76
N LEU A 335 6.16 -8.80 -5.09
CA LEU A 335 7.53 -9.30 -5.25
C LEU A 335 7.71 -10.00 -6.61
N GLU A 336 6.70 -10.78 -7.02
CA GLU A 336 6.65 -11.43 -8.33
C GLU A 336 6.60 -10.40 -9.47
N ASP A 337 5.71 -9.40 -9.35
CA ASP A 337 5.56 -8.30 -10.31
C ASP A 337 6.85 -7.49 -10.44
N MET A 338 7.50 -7.15 -9.31
CA MET A 338 8.80 -6.48 -9.32
C MET A 338 9.87 -7.27 -10.10
N MET A 339 9.98 -8.58 -9.92
CA MET A 339 10.99 -9.39 -10.62
C MET A 339 10.72 -9.50 -12.13
N ILE A 340 9.45 -9.61 -12.51
CA ILE A 340 9.03 -9.64 -13.92
C ILE A 340 9.37 -8.33 -14.61
N GLU A 341 9.15 -7.19 -13.96
CA GLU A 341 9.48 -5.89 -14.54
C GLU A 341 11.00 -5.69 -14.66
N HIS A 342 11.79 -6.12 -13.66
CA HIS A 342 13.25 -6.09 -13.79
C HIS A 342 13.74 -6.90 -15.00
N ILE A 343 13.18 -8.09 -15.24
CA ILE A 343 13.47 -8.92 -16.42
C ILE A 343 13.11 -8.18 -17.72
N LYS A 344 11.90 -7.60 -17.78
CA LYS A 344 11.36 -6.92 -18.96
C LYS A 344 12.17 -5.68 -19.36
N TYR A 345 12.68 -4.92 -18.38
CA TYR A 345 13.58 -3.79 -18.62
C TYR A 345 15.05 -4.20 -18.86
N GLY A 346 15.34 -5.50 -18.87
CA GLY A 346 16.67 -6.04 -19.17
C GLY A 346 17.68 -5.88 -18.03
N TYR A 347 17.20 -5.64 -16.81
CA TYR A 347 18.02 -5.66 -15.60
C TYR A 347 18.44 -7.09 -15.27
N GLU A 348 19.61 -7.20 -14.63
CA GLU A 348 20.06 -8.48 -14.11
C GLU A 348 19.29 -8.82 -12.84
N ILE A 349 18.77 -10.04 -12.77
CA ILE A 349 18.16 -10.62 -11.58
C ILE A 349 18.91 -11.89 -11.21
N PHE A 350 19.08 -12.15 -9.91
CA PHE A 350 19.90 -13.27 -9.43
C PHE A 350 21.34 -13.25 -10.01
N ASN A 351 21.88 -12.04 -10.20
CA ASN A 351 23.19 -11.76 -10.80
C ASN A 351 23.35 -12.30 -12.23
N ARG A 352 22.26 -12.41 -13.01
CA ARG A 352 22.31 -12.83 -14.41
C ARG A 352 21.20 -12.19 -15.24
N LYS A 353 21.39 -12.16 -16.57
CA LYS A 353 20.34 -11.74 -17.51
C LYS A 353 19.41 -12.92 -17.78
N LEU A 354 18.21 -12.83 -17.22
CA LEU A 354 17.16 -13.81 -17.41
C LEU A 354 16.02 -13.20 -18.21
N GLU A 355 15.30 -14.05 -18.92
CA GLU A 355 14.05 -13.73 -19.59
C GLU A 355 12.94 -14.67 -19.09
N LEU A 356 11.68 -14.24 -19.16
CA LEU A 356 10.56 -15.17 -18.96
C LEU A 356 10.62 -16.25 -20.04
N TYR A 357 10.55 -17.52 -19.63
CA TYR A 357 10.50 -18.62 -20.57
C TYR A 357 9.11 -18.66 -21.24
N GLU A 358 9.08 -18.84 -22.55
CA GLU A 358 7.84 -18.97 -23.32
C GLU A 358 7.89 -20.26 -24.13
N ASP A 359 6.79 -21.02 -24.11
CA ASP A 359 6.54 -22.11 -25.06
C ASP A 359 5.20 -21.91 -25.76
N ASP A 360 4.86 -22.81 -26.69
CA ASP A 360 3.67 -22.69 -27.54
C ASP A 360 2.34 -22.53 -26.77
N HIS A 361 2.32 -22.78 -25.44
CA HIS A 361 1.09 -22.80 -24.64
C HIS A 361 1.17 -21.98 -23.34
N PHE A 362 2.36 -21.70 -22.80
CA PHE A 362 2.52 -21.05 -21.49
C PHE A 362 3.64 -20.02 -21.44
N ILE A 363 3.38 -18.93 -20.72
CA ILE A 363 4.36 -17.92 -20.32
C ILE A 363 4.90 -18.30 -18.94
N GLY A 364 6.19 -18.04 -18.70
CA GLY A 364 6.96 -18.41 -17.53
C GLY A 364 6.55 -17.75 -16.20
N ARG A 365 5.30 -17.31 -16.07
CA ARG A 365 4.72 -16.74 -14.84
C ARG A 365 3.63 -17.68 -14.35
N GLN A 366 3.64 -18.04 -13.07
CA GLN A 366 2.69 -19.01 -12.51
C GLN A 366 2.62 -20.29 -13.37
N TYR A 367 3.82 -20.78 -13.75
CA TYR A 367 4.01 -21.76 -14.82
C TYR A 367 3.56 -23.15 -14.37
N ARG A 368 2.68 -23.78 -15.16
CA ARG A 368 2.10 -25.10 -14.86
C ARG A 368 2.94 -26.22 -15.46
N LEU A 369 3.41 -27.14 -14.62
CA LEU A 369 4.08 -28.37 -15.10
C LEU A 369 3.07 -29.31 -15.80
N LYS A 370 3.51 -30.12 -16.78
CA LYS A 370 2.62 -31.03 -17.54
C LYS A 370 1.85 -32.04 -16.68
N THR A 371 2.32 -32.34 -15.47
CA THR A 371 1.61 -33.20 -14.52
C THR A 371 0.36 -32.54 -13.93
N GLY A 372 0.19 -31.22 -14.10
CA GLY A 372 -1.00 -30.43 -13.74
C GLY A 372 -1.19 -30.17 -12.24
N ARG A 373 -0.37 -30.76 -11.38
CA ARG A 373 -0.50 -30.70 -9.91
C ARG A 373 0.39 -29.67 -9.23
N HIS A 374 1.31 -29.06 -9.97
CA HIS A 374 2.33 -28.17 -9.43
C HIS A 374 2.42 -26.91 -10.29
N ILE A 375 2.37 -25.76 -9.62
CA ILE A 375 2.50 -24.43 -10.19
C ILE A 375 3.80 -23.84 -9.64
N LEU A 376 4.61 -23.26 -10.53
CA LEU A 376 5.86 -22.59 -10.21
C LEU A 376 5.62 -21.08 -10.23
N ASP A 377 6.19 -20.32 -9.31
CA ASP A 377 6.01 -18.86 -9.31
C ASP A 377 6.56 -18.23 -10.59
N LEU A 378 7.83 -18.53 -10.92
CA LEU A 378 8.43 -18.14 -12.21
C LEU A 378 9.23 -19.29 -12.84
N LEU A 379 9.21 -19.31 -14.17
CA LEU A 379 10.11 -20.08 -15.02
C LEU A 379 10.83 -19.14 -15.97
N LEU A 380 12.14 -19.05 -15.79
CA LEU A 380 13.01 -18.13 -16.49
C LEU A 380 14.03 -18.86 -17.37
N ILE A 381 14.60 -18.16 -18.36
CA ILE A 381 15.62 -18.67 -19.26
C ILE A 381 16.82 -17.72 -19.34
N GLU A 382 18.02 -18.28 -19.23
CA GLU A 382 19.26 -17.62 -19.63
C GLU A 382 19.60 -18.05 -21.07
N LYS A 383 19.31 -17.18 -22.05
CA LYS A 383 19.47 -17.53 -23.47
C LYS A 383 20.90 -17.83 -23.89
N SER A 384 21.90 -17.23 -23.24
CA SER A 384 23.32 -17.42 -23.56
C SER A 384 23.79 -18.84 -23.30
N THR A 385 23.20 -19.52 -22.30
CA THR A 385 23.59 -20.87 -21.86
C THR A 385 22.51 -21.92 -22.14
N ASP A 386 21.35 -21.50 -22.65
CA ASP A 386 20.12 -22.31 -22.80
C ASP A 386 19.72 -23.02 -21.50
N THR A 387 19.89 -22.35 -20.36
CA THR A 387 19.56 -22.88 -19.02
C THR A 387 18.23 -22.33 -18.52
N LEU A 388 17.35 -23.22 -18.04
CA LEU A 388 16.10 -22.85 -17.39
C LEU A 388 16.29 -22.69 -15.87
N TYR A 389 15.65 -21.67 -15.31
CA TYR A 389 15.65 -21.39 -13.89
C TYR A 389 14.21 -21.40 -13.37
N ILE A 390 13.93 -22.34 -12.48
CA ILE A 390 12.71 -22.35 -11.69
C ILE A 390 12.94 -21.43 -10.52
N VAL A 391 12.09 -20.43 -10.33
CA VAL A 391 12.17 -19.52 -9.18
C VAL A 391 10.98 -19.81 -8.28
N GLU A 392 11.29 -20.21 -7.05
CA GLU A 392 10.32 -20.29 -5.98
C GLU A 392 10.49 -19.05 -5.10
N LEU A 393 9.43 -18.24 -5.03
CA LEU A 393 9.38 -17.03 -4.23
C LEU A 393 8.68 -17.32 -2.91
N LYS A 394 9.26 -16.82 -1.82
CA LYS A 394 8.61 -16.81 -0.51
C LYS A 394 8.75 -15.42 0.11
N ARG A 395 7.63 -14.85 0.57
CA ARG A 395 7.58 -13.55 1.25
C ARG A 395 8.43 -13.52 2.52
N ASN A 396 8.58 -14.67 3.17
CA ASN A 396 9.11 -14.79 4.53
C ASN A 396 10.11 -15.95 4.63
N HIS A 397 10.32 -16.49 5.83
CA HIS A 397 11.18 -17.64 6.06
C HIS A 397 10.64 -18.93 5.43
N ALA A 398 11.56 -19.78 4.98
CA ALA A 398 11.25 -21.10 4.48
C ALA A 398 12.29 -22.13 4.97
N GLY A 399 11.83 -23.34 5.25
CA GLY A 399 12.62 -24.44 5.79
C GLY A 399 12.99 -25.51 4.76
N LYS A 400 13.08 -26.76 5.19
CA LYS A 400 13.46 -27.90 4.33
C LYS A 400 12.42 -28.16 3.23
N GLU A 401 11.17 -27.83 3.48
CA GLU A 401 10.03 -28.01 2.59
C GLU A 401 10.18 -27.24 1.26
N VAL A 402 10.66 -25.98 1.28
CA VAL A 402 10.85 -25.22 0.03
C VAL A 402 11.98 -25.80 -0.82
N TYR A 403 12.99 -26.38 -0.18
CA TYR A 403 14.05 -27.10 -0.88
C TYR A 403 13.52 -28.37 -1.52
N GLU A 404 12.74 -29.17 -0.80
CA GLU A 404 12.14 -30.40 -1.32
C GLU A 404 11.19 -30.12 -2.50
N GLN A 405 10.41 -29.05 -2.38
CA GLN A 405 9.52 -28.54 -3.42
C GLN A 405 10.31 -28.11 -4.66
N THR A 406 11.29 -27.22 -4.50
CA THR A 406 12.11 -26.71 -5.61
C THR A 406 12.90 -27.85 -6.27
N ARG A 407 13.42 -28.80 -5.49
CA ARG A 407 14.11 -30.00 -6.00
C ARG A 407 13.20 -30.85 -6.87
N THR A 408 11.99 -31.10 -6.39
CA THR A 408 10.96 -31.85 -7.12
C THR A 408 10.67 -31.18 -8.46
N TYR A 409 10.57 -29.85 -8.48
CA TYR A 409 10.32 -29.09 -9.70
C TYR A 409 11.48 -29.17 -10.69
N VAL A 410 12.72 -29.04 -10.23
CA VAL A 410 13.92 -29.19 -11.07
C VAL A 410 13.96 -30.57 -11.74
N ASP A 411 13.71 -31.64 -10.99
CA ASP A 411 13.75 -33.02 -11.52
C ASP A 411 12.63 -33.30 -12.52
N LEU A 412 11.42 -32.77 -12.28
CA LEU A 412 10.29 -32.91 -13.18
C LEU A 412 10.52 -32.17 -14.49
N LEU A 413 10.91 -30.89 -14.42
CA LEU A 413 11.08 -30.06 -15.61
C LEU A 413 12.26 -30.51 -16.47
N ARG A 414 13.35 -30.99 -15.84
CA ARG A 414 14.52 -31.53 -16.55
C ARG A 414 14.17 -32.73 -17.43
N LYS A 415 13.34 -33.65 -16.92
CA LYS A 415 12.84 -34.80 -17.69
C LYS A 415 11.92 -34.36 -18.82
N GLU A 416 11.13 -33.32 -18.60
CA GLU A 416 10.13 -32.84 -19.55
C GLU A 416 10.75 -32.08 -20.74
N LYS A 417 11.70 -31.18 -20.47
CA LYS A 417 12.24 -30.24 -21.46
C LYS A 417 13.57 -30.70 -22.07
N ASN A 418 14.21 -31.74 -21.52
CA ASN A 418 15.54 -32.21 -21.94
C ASN A 418 16.59 -31.08 -22.01
N LYS A 419 16.49 -30.12 -21.08
CA LYS A 419 17.38 -28.96 -20.93
C LYS A 419 18.08 -28.98 -19.58
N THR A 420 19.13 -28.18 -19.46
CA THR A 420 19.69 -27.84 -18.15
C THR A 420 18.64 -27.04 -17.37
N VAL A 421 18.30 -27.52 -16.17
CA VAL A 421 17.34 -26.87 -15.27
C VAL A 421 18.02 -26.67 -13.93
N LYS A 422 17.93 -25.47 -13.38
CA LYS A 422 18.35 -25.11 -12.03
C LYS A 422 17.18 -24.52 -11.25
N GLY A 423 17.25 -24.60 -9.93
CA GLY A 423 16.31 -23.95 -9.02
C GLY A 423 16.92 -22.72 -8.38
N ILE A 424 16.12 -21.69 -8.19
CA ILE A 424 16.41 -20.50 -7.43
C ILE A 424 15.36 -20.45 -6.34
N ILE A 425 15.80 -20.45 -5.10
CA ILE A 425 14.94 -20.14 -3.97
C ILE A 425 15.27 -18.71 -3.58
N CYS A 426 14.30 -17.81 -3.67
CA CYS A 426 14.46 -16.41 -3.29
C CYS A 426 13.48 -16.05 -2.18
N LEU A 427 14.02 -15.64 -1.03
CA LEU A 427 13.21 -15.34 0.15
C LEU A 427 13.89 -14.32 1.07
N HIS A 428 13.18 -13.72 2.02
CA HIS A 428 13.75 -12.67 2.87
C HIS A 428 14.87 -13.20 3.77
N GLU A 429 14.63 -14.32 4.47
CA GLU A 429 15.60 -14.94 5.38
C GLU A 429 15.46 -16.48 5.40
N PHE A 430 16.56 -17.24 5.25
CA PHE A 430 16.54 -18.71 5.27
C PHE A 430 17.09 -19.29 6.58
N ASN A 431 16.59 -20.46 6.99
CA ASN A 431 17.14 -21.15 8.16
C ASN A 431 18.47 -21.88 7.86
N GLN A 432 19.22 -22.27 8.89
CA GLN A 432 20.53 -22.93 8.72
C GLN A 432 20.44 -24.32 8.08
N GLU A 433 19.29 -24.99 8.22
CA GLU A 433 19.06 -26.31 7.62
C GLU A 433 18.91 -26.18 6.10
N LEU A 434 18.05 -25.26 5.64
CA LEU A 434 17.87 -24.91 4.23
C LEU A 434 19.19 -24.47 3.61
N LYS A 435 19.97 -23.61 4.31
CA LYS A 435 21.30 -23.21 3.85
C LYS A 435 22.21 -24.41 3.62
N LYS A 436 22.27 -25.36 4.56
CA LYS A 436 23.12 -26.56 4.45
C LYS A 436 22.66 -27.46 3.31
N LEU A 437 21.36 -27.65 3.15
CA LEU A 437 20.77 -28.43 2.06
C LEU A 437 21.12 -27.83 0.69
N VAL A 438 20.94 -26.52 0.53
CA VAL A 438 21.30 -25.83 -0.72
C VAL A 438 22.81 -25.82 -0.94
N GLN A 439 23.64 -25.61 0.08
CA GLN A 439 25.11 -25.64 -0.06
C GLN A 439 25.66 -26.98 -0.54
N GLN A 440 24.96 -28.08 -0.26
CA GLN A 440 25.34 -29.42 -0.68
C GLN A 440 24.85 -29.76 -2.10
N ASP A 441 24.00 -28.92 -2.68
CA ASP A 441 23.39 -29.16 -3.97
C ASP A 441 23.82 -28.14 -5.03
N LYS A 442 24.32 -28.63 -6.17
CA LYS A 442 24.89 -27.80 -7.23
C LYS A 442 23.84 -27.21 -8.18
N ASP A 443 22.61 -27.68 -8.10
CA ASP A 443 21.53 -27.35 -9.03
C ASP A 443 20.49 -26.41 -8.40
N ILE A 444 20.57 -26.11 -7.10
CA ILE A 444 19.74 -25.09 -6.46
C ILE A 444 20.62 -23.98 -5.90
N GLU A 445 20.17 -22.75 -6.11
CA GLU A 445 20.79 -21.55 -5.60
C GLU A 445 19.84 -20.86 -4.62
N LEU A 446 20.41 -20.23 -3.60
CA LEU A 446 19.67 -19.56 -2.54
C LEU A 446 20.01 -18.07 -2.57
N PHE A 447 19.00 -17.26 -2.84
CA PHE A 447 19.07 -15.81 -2.84
C PHE A 447 18.26 -15.24 -1.69
N THR A 448 18.73 -14.13 -1.16
CA THR A 448 17.95 -13.32 -0.21
C THR A 448 17.73 -11.94 -0.78
N TYR A 449 16.55 -11.39 -0.57
CA TYR A 449 16.32 -9.96 -0.74
C TYR A 449 16.31 -9.32 0.66
N ASN A 450 16.99 -8.18 0.80
CA ASN A 450 17.28 -7.58 2.10
C ASN A 450 16.79 -6.13 2.13
N PHE A 451 16.07 -5.77 3.18
CA PHE A 451 15.76 -4.40 3.60
C PHE A 451 16.28 -4.28 5.03
N ASN A 452 17.29 -3.46 5.33
CA ASN A 452 17.86 -3.43 6.68
C ASN A 452 18.47 -2.09 7.10
N PHE A 453 18.20 -1.70 8.35
CA PHE A 453 18.78 -0.57 9.10
C PHE A 453 19.57 -1.08 10.31
N LYS A 454 20.55 -0.31 10.80
CA LYS A 454 21.34 -0.65 12.00
C LYS A 454 21.55 0.55 12.94
N ASN A 455 21.36 0.30 14.23
CA ASN A 455 21.73 1.17 15.35
C ASN A 455 23.16 0.82 15.83
N GLU A 456 24.05 1.79 16.04
CA GLU A 456 25.44 1.58 16.48
C GLU A 456 25.73 2.09 17.91
N ALA A 457 24.73 2.22 18.79
CA ALA A 457 24.96 2.46 20.21
C ALA A 457 25.20 1.14 21.01
N GLN A 458 26.39 0.54 20.88
CA GLN A 458 27.14 -0.09 22.00
C GLN A 458 28.64 -0.41 21.80
#